data_AF-A0A9X3ES28-F1
#
_entry.id   AF-A0A9X3ES28-F1
#
_cell.length_a   1.000
_cell.length_b   1.000
_cell.length_c   1.000
_cell.angle_alpha   90.00
_cell.angle_beta   90.00
_cell.angle_gamma   90.00
#
_symmetry.space_group_name_H-M   'P 1'
#
loop_
_entity.id
_entity.type
_entity.pdbx_description
1 polymer ?
#
loop_
_entity_poly.entity_id
_entity_poly.type
_entity_poly.pdbx_seq_one_letter_code
_entity_poly.pdbx_strand_id
1 'polypeptide(L)'
;MNPARRPSPLVLALCLCVSGCMSLTPQLQPTDFAKLETIKDRAEREKALKENWIFRHEEPQGTRYTKGLHPLSTKRSWQSLDAILRSEKNSAEALPYKELRRSRILAALGAVTGLLFIASGAATAREGFDFQKLNGANGVMLGSVLATVGLAIAAGVYYRRAEKGYARAVNIYNDSLGMRLGLLTPNGDYIPPADAAVDAEGYILTEDANTRIEEHSRIRRRVRRSRRRRRRTRPRPRRTRPRRR
;
A
#
# COMPACT_ATOMS: atom_id res chain seq x y z
N MET A 1 -16.65 -51.88 15.86
CA MET A 1 -16.66 -50.48 16.32
C MET A 1 -15.20 -50.03 16.46
N ASN A 2 -14.70 -49.22 15.51
CA ASN A 2 -13.32 -48.72 15.55
C ASN A 2 -13.25 -47.50 16.48
N PRO A 3 -12.36 -47.47 17.48
CA PRO A 3 -12.16 -46.27 18.29
C PRO A 3 -11.52 -45.18 17.42
N ALA A 4 -12.24 -44.08 17.24
CA ALA A 4 -11.72 -42.88 16.61
C ALA A 4 -10.48 -42.38 17.36
N ARG A 5 -9.29 -42.57 16.76
CA ARG A 5 -8.04 -41.96 17.22
C ARG A 5 -8.23 -40.45 17.20
N ARG A 6 -8.34 -39.85 18.38
CA ARG A 6 -8.27 -38.39 18.54
C ARG A 6 -6.94 -37.93 17.95
N PRO A 7 -6.92 -36.93 17.05
CA PRO A 7 -5.65 -36.40 16.55
C PRO A 7 -4.85 -35.86 17.73
N SER A 8 -3.59 -36.28 17.82
CA SER A 8 -2.67 -35.82 18.85
C SER A 8 -2.53 -34.29 18.76
N PRO A 9 -2.38 -33.57 19.88
CA PRO A 9 -2.26 -32.10 19.89
C PRO A 9 -1.06 -31.62 19.05
N LEU A 10 -0.06 -32.48 18.85
CA LEU A 10 1.04 -32.28 17.91
C LEU A 10 0.59 -32.17 16.44
N VAL A 11 -0.40 -32.96 15.99
CA VAL A 11 -0.93 -32.89 14.62
C VAL A 11 -1.74 -31.59 14.43
N LEU A 12 -2.48 -31.17 15.45
CA LEU A 12 -3.20 -29.89 15.45
C LEU A 12 -2.26 -28.67 15.44
N ALA A 13 -1.16 -28.72 16.19
CA ALA A 13 -0.12 -27.68 16.16
C ALA A 13 0.66 -27.66 14.83
N LEU A 14 0.94 -28.83 14.24
CA LEU A 14 1.56 -28.93 12.92
C LEU A 14 0.65 -28.35 11.83
N CYS A 15 -0.65 -28.63 11.87
CA CYS A 15 -1.62 -28.07 10.92
C CYS A 15 -1.76 -26.55 11.05
N LEU A 16 -1.70 -25.98 12.25
CA LEU A 16 -1.76 -24.51 12.44
C LEU A 16 -0.50 -23.79 11.93
N CYS A 17 0.68 -24.42 12.04
CA CYS A 17 1.94 -23.84 11.53
C CYS A 17 2.14 -24.04 10.02
N VAL A 18 1.61 -25.14 9.46
CA VAL A 18 1.80 -25.51 8.04
C VAL A 18 0.68 -24.97 7.14
N SER A 19 -0.57 -24.87 7.60
CA SER A 19 -1.69 -24.42 6.75
C SER A 19 -1.79 -22.90 6.59
N GLY A 20 -1.12 -22.11 7.44
CA GLY A 20 -1.19 -20.64 7.38
C GLY A 20 -0.09 -19.95 6.55
N CYS A 21 0.97 -20.67 6.19
CA CYS A 21 2.14 -20.10 5.53
C CYS A 21 2.20 -20.52 4.05
N MET A 22 2.13 -19.54 3.14
CA MET A 22 2.67 -19.62 1.76
C MET A 22 1.77 -20.07 0.60
N SER A 23 0.51 -19.64 0.50
CA SER A 23 -0.08 -19.57 -0.85
C SER A 23 0.44 -18.33 -1.57
N LEU A 24 1.49 -18.54 -2.36
CA LEU A 24 1.97 -17.65 -3.43
C LEU A 24 1.02 -17.62 -4.63
N THR A 25 -0.22 -18.08 -4.48
CA THR A 25 -1.21 -17.99 -5.55
C THR A 25 -1.41 -16.51 -5.85
N PRO A 26 -1.15 -16.07 -7.10
CA PRO A 26 -1.51 -14.74 -7.57
C PRO A 26 -2.99 -14.52 -7.29
N GLN A 27 -3.33 -13.73 -6.26
CA GLN A 27 -4.74 -13.36 -6.04
C GLN A 27 -5.11 -12.14 -6.86
N LEU A 28 -4.10 -11.36 -7.28
CA LEU A 28 -4.26 -10.26 -8.20
C LEU A 28 -3.73 -10.65 -9.57
N GLN A 29 -4.46 -10.30 -10.62
CA GLN A 29 -4.16 -10.68 -11.99
C GLN A 29 -2.91 -9.94 -12.49
N PRO A 30 -1.95 -10.63 -13.14
CA PRO A 30 -0.79 -9.98 -13.76
C PRO A 30 -1.22 -9.00 -14.84
N THR A 31 -0.38 -8.01 -15.10
CA THR A 31 -0.66 -6.98 -16.11
C THR A 31 -0.05 -7.38 -17.44
N ASP A 32 -0.83 -7.29 -18.51
CA ASP A 32 -0.38 -7.60 -19.87
C ASP A 32 0.12 -6.32 -20.54
N PHE A 33 1.39 -6.00 -20.34
CA PHE A 33 2.00 -4.78 -20.88
C PHE A 33 2.02 -4.73 -22.40
N ALA A 34 2.14 -5.89 -23.07
CA ALA A 34 2.12 -5.95 -24.53
C ALA A 34 0.78 -5.45 -25.10
N LYS A 35 -0.33 -5.77 -24.43
CA LYS A 35 -1.65 -5.24 -24.79
C LYS A 35 -1.82 -3.75 -24.46
N LEU A 36 -1.19 -3.28 -23.39
CA LEU A 36 -1.32 -1.89 -22.97
C LEU A 36 -0.58 -0.92 -23.91
N GLU A 37 0.55 -1.35 -24.46
CA GLU A 37 1.38 -0.53 -25.36
C GLU A 37 0.75 -0.34 -26.76
N THR A 38 -0.21 -1.19 -27.15
CA THR A 38 -0.91 -1.06 -28.44
C THR A 38 -2.04 -0.04 -28.42
N ILE A 39 -2.44 0.43 -27.23
CA ILE A 39 -3.53 1.40 -27.06
C ILE A 39 -3.06 2.77 -27.58
N LYS A 40 -3.71 3.25 -28.64
CA LYS A 40 -3.38 4.55 -29.26
C LYS A 40 -4.12 5.69 -28.59
N ASP A 41 -5.41 5.48 -28.30
CA ASP A 41 -6.24 6.52 -27.72
C ASP A 41 -5.79 6.88 -26.30
N ARG A 42 -5.80 8.18 -26.01
CA ARG A 42 -5.34 8.68 -24.72
C ARG A 42 -6.34 8.37 -23.60
N ALA A 43 -7.64 8.51 -23.85
CA ALA A 43 -8.65 8.23 -22.83
C ALA A 43 -8.66 6.74 -22.46
N GLU A 44 -8.47 5.86 -23.45
CA GLU A 44 -8.26 4.43 -23.22
C GLU A 44 -6.99 4.14 -22.41
N ARG A 45 -5.88 4.83 -22.69
CA ARG A 45 -4.64 4.71 -21.89
C ARG A 45 -4.86 5.14 -20.45
N GLU A 46 -5.59 6.23 -20.20
CA GLU A 46 -5.89 6.69 -18.84
C GLU A 46 -6.82 5.74 -18.09
N LYS A 47 -7.80 5.15 -18.79
CA LYS A 47 -8.64 4.10 -18.24
C LYS A 47 -7.81 2.88 -17.88
N ALA A 48 -6.93 2.43 -18.78
CA ALA A 48 -6.07 1.29 -18.55
C ALA A 48 -5.04 1.52 -17.42
N LEU A 49 -4.54 2.74 -17.28
CA LEU A 49 -3.73 3.18 -16.14
C LEU A 49 -4.51 2.97 -14.84
N LYS A 50 -5.72 3.55 -14.75
CA LYS A 50 -6.57 3.47 -13.55
C LYS A 50 -6.97 2.04 -13.19
N GLU A 51 -7.20 1.18 -14.18
CA GLU A 51 -7.56 -0.23 -13.98
C GLU A 51 -6.38 -1.09 -13.50
N ASN A 52 -5.15 -0.77 -13.93
CA ASN A 52 -3.94 -1.53 -13.58
C ASN A 52 -3.09 -0.92 -12.48
N TRP A 53 -3.46 0.28 -12.01
CA TRP A 53 -2.79 0.97 -10.91
C TRP A 53 -2.92 0.19 -9.61
N ILE A 54 -1.84 0.15 -8.82
CA ILE A 54 -1.85 -0.45 -7.49
C ILE A 54 -2.04 0.67 -6.46
N PHE A 55 -3.17 0.65 -5.76
CA PHE A 55 -3.47 1.57 -4.67
C PHE A 55 -3.01 1.01 -3.35
N ARG A 56 -2.41 1.89 -2.53
CA ARG A 56 -1.96 1.60 -1.17
C ARG A 56 -2.99 2.13 -0.17
N HIS A 57 -3.34 1.29 0.80
CA HIS A 57 -4.27 1.61 1.88
C HIS A 57 -3.56 1.37 3.21
N GLU A 58 -3.44 2.42 4.03
CA GLU A 58 -2.89 2.29 5.37
C GLU A 58 -4.01 1.93 6.34
N GLU A 59 -3.93 0.74 6.94
CA GLU A 59 -4.89 0.26 7.93
C GLU A 59 -4.18 -0.01 9.26
N PRO A 60 -4.91 -0.03 10.39
CA PRO A 60 -4.32 -0.34 11.70
C PRO A 60 -3.62 -1.70 11.76
N GLN A 61 -4.05 -2.65 10.91
CA GLN A 61 -3.49 -4.00 10.82
C GLN A 61 -2.27 -4.10 9.90
N GLY A 62 -1.89 -3.01 9.23
CA GLY A 62 -0.80 -2.96 8.26
C GLY A 62 -1.24 -2.46 6.89
N THR A 63 -0.27 -2.30 5.99
CA THR A 63 -0.53 -1.78 4.65
C THR A 63 -1.23 -2.82 3.78
N ARG A 64 -2.35 -2.43 3.16
CA ARG A 64 -3.10 -3.24 2.20
C ARG A 64 -3.02 -2.64 0.80
N TYR A 65 -3.27 -3.47 -0.20
CA TYR A 65 -3.19 -3.10 -1.61
C TYR A 65 -4.43 -3.54 -2.37
N THR A 66 -4.86 -2.72 -3.33
CA THR A 66 -5.90 -3.06 -4.31
C THR A 66 -5.38 -2.75 -5.71
N LYS A 67 -5.76 -3.58 -6.69
CA LYS A 67 -5.50 -3.31 -8.10
C LYS A 67 -6.75 -2.70 -8.72
N GLY A 68 -6.59 -1.55 -9.36
CA GLY A 68 -7.67 -0.83 -10.01
C GLY A 68 -8.65 -0.13 -9.06
N LEU A 69 -9.61 0.57 -9.65
CA LEU A 69 -10.66 1.32 -8.95
C LEU A 69 -11.99 0.55 -8.81
N HIS A 70 -11.98 -0.77 -9.03
CA HIS A 70 -13.22 -1.55 -8.99
C HIS A 70 -13.81 -1.53 -7.56
N PRO A 71 -15.10 -1.21 -7.37
CA PRO A 71 -15.70 -1.09 -6.04
C PRO A 71 -15.76 -2.42 -5.27
N LEU A 72 -15.78 -3.54 -5.98
CA LEU A 72 -15.66 -4.89 -5.39
C LEU A 72 -14.21 -5.37 -5.23
N SER A 73 -13.22 -4.51 -5.48
CA SER A 73 -11.81 -4.89 -5.29
C SER A 73 -11.55 -5.12 -3.80
N THR A 74 -11.06 -6.32 -3.49
CA THR A 74 -10.75 -6.71 -2.11
C THR A 74 -9.37 -6.20 -1.74
N LYS A 75 -9.24 -5.60 -0.55
CA LYS A 75 -7.94 -5.18 0.00
C LYS A 75 -7.11 -6.41 0.37
N ARG A 76 -5.86 -6.47 -0.11
CA ARG A 76 -4.98 -7.64 0.07
C ARG A 76 -3.65 -7.27 0.70
N SER A 77 -2.92 -8.26 1.22
CA SER A 77 -1.56 -8.05 1.72
C SER A 77 -0.56 -7.87 0.57
N TRP A 78 0.63 -7.36 0.87
CA TRP A 78 1.71 -7.24 -0.12
C TRP A 78 2.12 -8.58 -0.75
N GLN A 79 1.88 -9.71 -0.08
CA GLN A 79 2.23 -11.04 -0.59
C GLN A 79 1.47 -11.41 -1.87
N SER A 80 0.25 -10.88 -2.06
CA SER A 80 -0.53 -11.12 -3.28
C SER A 80 -0.03 -10.32 -4.49
N LEU A 81 0.89 -9.38 -4.30
CA LEU A 81 1.43 -8.53 -5.36
C LEU A 81 2.50 -9.23 -6.19
N ASP A 82 3.05 -10.34 -5.70
CA ASP A 82 4.23 -10.99 -6.25
C ASP A 82 4.10 -11.29 -7.76
N ALA A 83 2.93 -11.71 -8.21
CA ALA A 83 2.67 -11.98 -9.62
C ALA A 83 2.54 -10.73 -10.49
N ILE A 84 1.93 -9.66 -9.96
CA ILE A 84 1.81 -8.39 -10.69
C ILE A 84 3.17 -7.75 -10.82
N LEU A 85 3.94 -7.69 -9.74
CA LEU A 85 5.27 -7.09 -9.74
C LEU A 85 6.25 -7.91 -10.60
N ARG A 86 5.98 -9.20 -10.82
CA ARG A 86 6.73 -10.02 -11.78
C ARG A 86 6.30 -9.86 -13.23
N SER A 87 5.10 -9.34 -13.49
CA SER A 87 4.64 -9.10 -14.85
C SER A 87 5.40 -7.95 -15.53
N GLU A 88 6.14 -7.15 -14.77
CA GLU A 88 6.93 -6.04 -15.27
C GLU A 88 8.40 -6.22 -14.89
N LYS A 89 9.30 -5.92 -15.84
CA LYS A 89 10.72 -6.25 -15.71
C LYS A 89 11.43 -5.41 -14.64
N ASN A 90 11.21 -4.10 -14.60
CA ASN A 90 11.92 -3.18 -13.70
C ASN A 90 11.57 -3.43 -12.22
N SER A 91 10.29 -3.68 -11.94
CA SER A 91 9.77 -4.02 -10.62
C SER A 91 10.16 -5.44 -10.22
N ALA A 92 10.19 -6.40 -11.16
CA ALA A 92 10.69 -7.75 -10.90
C ALA A 92 12.16 -7.75 -10.43
N GLU A 93 13.01 -6.93 -11.05
CA GLU A 93 14.42 -6.77 -10.67
C GLU A 93 14.58 -6.15 -9.27
N ALA A 94 13.64 -5.30 -8.86
CA ALA A 94 13.63 -4.65 -7.54
C ALA A 94 13.09 -5.54 -6.40
N LEU A 95 12.59 -6.75 -6.68
CA LEU A 95 11.96 -7.62 -5.68
C LEU A 95 12.96 -8.17 -4.65
N PRO A 96 12.68 -8.06 -3.34
CA PRO A 96 13.57 -8.53 -2.27
C PRO A 96 13.45 -10.05 -2.01
N TYR A 97 13.57 -10.88 -3.05
CA TYR A 97 13.35 -12.34 -2.95
C TYR A 97 14.27 -13.03 -1.94
N LYS A 98 15.54 -12.61 -1.88
CA LYS A 98 16.53 -13.17 -0.95
C LYS A 98 16.13 -12.97 0.52
N GLU A 99 15.64 -11.77 0.86
CA GLU A 99 15.21 -11.44 2.23
C GLU A 99 13.93 -12.21 2.59
N LEU A 100 12.97 -12.31 1.67
CA LEU A 100 11.76 -13.11 1.87
C LEU A 100 12.10 -14.59 2.11
N ARG A 101 12.99 -15.15 1.29
CA ARG A 101 13.44 -16.54 1.44
C ARG A 101 14.11 -16.78 2.78
N ARG A 102 14.99 -15.86 3.23
CA ARG A 102 15.63 -15.91 4.54
C ARG A 102 14.61 -15.88 5.68
N SER A 103 13.64 -14.96 5.63
CA SER A 103 12.59 -14.87 6.65
C SER A 103 11.81 -16.18 6.81
N ARG A 104 11.49 -16.83 5.69
CA ARG A 104 10.75 -18.09 5.62
C ARG A 104 11.54 -19.25 6.17
N ILE A 105 12.81 -19.36 5.79
CA ILE A 105 13.71 -20.41 6.31
C ILE A 105 13.89 -20.26 7.82
N LEU A 106 14.11 -19.03 8.31
CA LEU A 106 14.28 -18.75 9.73
C LEU A 106 13.00 -19.03 10.53
N ALA A 107 11.83 -18.67 9.99
CA ALA A 107 10.55 -19.01 10.61
C ALA A 107 10.33 -20.54 10.68
N ALA A 108 10.67 -21.27 9.61
CA ALA A 108 10.57 -22.73 9.59
C ALA A 108 11.53 -23.38 10.61
N LEU A 109 12.78 -22.92 10.68
CA LEU A 109 13.74 -23.36 11.70
C LEU A 109 13.25 -23.01 13.12
N GLY A 110 12.63 -21.83 13.29
CA GLY A 110 11.98 -21.42 14.54
C GLY A 110 10.87 -22.39 14.95
N ALA A 111 10.02 -22.81 14.01
CA ALA A 111 8.98 -23.80 14.27
C ALA A 111 9.56 -25.17 14.67
N VAL A 112 10.61 -25.64 13.98
CA VAL A 112 11.27 -26.92 14.31
C VAL A 112 11.92 -26.87 15.69
N THR A 113 12.61 -25.77 16.03
CA THR A 113 13.20 -25.57 17.37
C THR A 113 12.13 -25.48 18.46
N GLY A 114 10.98 -24.87 18.18
CA GLY A 114 9.84 -24.86 19.10
C GLY A 114 9.24 -26.24 19.34
N LEU A 115 9.19 -27.09 18.31
CA LEU A 115 8.77 -28.50 18.47
C LEU A 115 9.78 -29.29 19.32
N LEU A 116 11.07 -29.08 19.10
CA LEU A 116 12.13 -29.65 19.93
C LEU A 116 11.98 -29.22 21.39
N PHE A 117 11.68 -27.94 21.64
CA PHE A 117 11.40 -27.44 22.99
C PHE A 117 10.21 -28.15 23.65
N ILE A 118 9.08 -28.29 22.96
CA ILE A 118 7.90 -28.98 23.50
C ILE A 118 8.22 -30.46 23.81
N ALA A 119 8.97 -31.12 22.92
CA ALA A 119 9.40 -32.51 23.13
C ALA A 119 10.36 -32.65 24.32
N SER A 120 11.33 -31.74 24.46
CA SER A 120 12.27 -31.71 25.59
C SER A 120 11.58 -31.36 26.90
N GLY A 121 10.60 -30.46 26.90
CA GLY A 121 9.76 -30.15 28.05
C GLY A 121 8.94 -31.36 28.51
N ALA A 122 8.42 -32.15 27.57
CA ALA A 122 7.71 -33.40 27.90
C ALA A 122 8.65 -34.47 28.50
N ALA A 123 9.89 -34.56 28.01
CA ALA A 123 10.88 -35.50 28.55
C ALA A 123 11.35 -35.10 29.97
N THR A 124 11.61 -33.81 30.19
CA THR A 124 12.11 -33.28 31.47
C THR A 124 11.03 -33.15 32.55
N ALA A 125 9.74 -33.18 32.18
CA ALA A 125 8.62 -33.16 33.13
C ALA A 125 8.67 -34.31 34.15
N ARG A 126 9.35 -35.41 33.83
CA ARG A 126 9.53 -36.56 34.73
C ARG A 126 10.77 -36.44 35.64
N GLU A 127 11.77 -35.66 35.24
CA GLU A 127 13.10 -35.61 35.86
C GLU A 127 13.34 -34.32 36.67
N GLY A 128 12.52 -33.30 36.47
CA GLY A 128 12.64 -32.02 37.17
C GLY A 128 13.72 -31.13 36.56
N PHE A 129 13.40 -29.86 36.30
CA PHE A 129 14.32 -28.93 35.68
C PHE A 129 15.22 -28.28 36.75
N ASP A 130 16.52 -28.53 36.70
CA ASP A 130 17.52 -27.90 37.57
C ASP A 130 18.44 -26.98 36.73
N PHE A 131 18.41 -25.69 37.02
CA PHE A 131 19.23 -24.66 36.36
C PHE A 131 20.68 -24.64 36.88
N GLN A 132 20.96 -25.23 38.04
CA GLN A 132 22.30 -25.22 38.64
C GLN A 132 23.17 -26.39 38.17
N LYS A 133 22.57 -27.49 37.71
CA LYS A 133 23.26 -28.65 37.13
C LYS A 133 22.81 -28.86 35.68
N LEU A 134 23.60 -28.32 34.74
CA LEU A 134 23.39 -28.52 33.31
C LEU A 134 23.58 -30.00 32.93
N ASN A 135 22.48 -30.75 32.91
CA ASN A 135 22.40 -32.05 32.25
C ASN A 135 22.10 -31.85 30.75
N GLY A 136 22.43 -32.83 29.90
CA GLY A 136 22.24 -32.76 28.45
C GLY A 136 20.79 -32.42 28.05
N ALA A 137 19.80 -32.94 28.76
CA ALA A 137 18.38 -32.63 28.54
C ALA A 137 18.02 -31.16 28.83
N ASN A 138 18.50 -30.60 29.95
CA ASN A 138 18.27 -29.20 30.32
C ASN A 138 18.99 -28.24 29.36
N GLY A 139 20.19 -28.62 28.89
CA GLY A 139 20.93 -27.89 27.87
C GLY A 139 20.20 -27.81 26.53
N VAL A 140 19.61 -28.92 26.07
CA VAL A 140 18.81 -28.96 24.83
C VAL A 140 17.53 -28.13 24.96
N MET A 141 16.85 -28.18 26.11
CA MET A 141 15.67 -27.36 26.35
C MET A 141 16.02 -25.86 26.36
N LEU A 142 17.07 -25.46 27.06
CA LEU A 142 17.47 -24.04 27.14
C LEU A 142 17.99 -23.52 25.80
N GLY A 143 18.78 -24.34 25.09
CA GLY A 143 19.25 -24.04 23.74
C GLY A 143 18.12 -23.92 22.72
N SER A 144 17.09 -24.77 22.80
CA SER A 144 15.93 -24.70 21.91
C SER A 144 15.09 -23.45 22.13
N VAL A 145 14.84 -23.02 23.38
CA VAL A 145 14.13 -21.75 23.66
C VAL A 145 14.89 -20.55 23.09
N LEU A 146 16.18 -20.44 23.40
CA LEU A 146 17.01 -19.32 22.93
C LEU A 146 17.09 -19.30 21.41
N ALA A 147 17.25 -20.46 20.77
CA ALA A 147 17.24 -20.58 19.32
C ALA A 147 15.88 -20.18 18.72
N THR A 148 14.76 -20.64 19.28
CA THR A 148 13.42 -20.27 18.79
C THR A 148 13.19 -18.76 18.85
N VAL A 149 13.51 -18.12 19.98
CA VAL A 149 13.37 -16.66 20.13
C VAL A 149 14.27 -15.92 19.14
N GLY A 150 15.55 -16.31 19.04
CA GLY A 150 16.50 -15.69 18.12
C GLY A 150 16.07 -15.82 16.65
N LEU A 151 15.62 -17.01 16.25
CA LEU A 151 15.11 -17.29 14.91
C LEU A 151 13.83 -16.51 14.61
N ALA A 152 12.92 -16.36 15.58
CA ALA A 152 11.69 -15.59 15.43
C ALA A 152 11.97 -14.09 15.22
N ILE A 153 12.88 -13.51 16.01
CA ILE A 153 13.30 -12.11 15.86
C ILE A 153 13.95 -11.91 14.48
N ALA A 154 14.88 -12.78 14.10
CA ALA A 154 15.55 -12.69 12.81
C ALA A 154 14.55 -12.82 11.66
N ALA A 155 13.62 -13.78 11.72
CA ALA A 155 12.56 -13.94 10.73
C ALA A 155 11.72 -12.66 10.59
N GLY A 156 11.34 -12.03 11.70
CA GLY A 156 10.59 -10.77 11.72
C GLY A 156 11.35 -9.61 11.07
N VAL A 157 12.65 -9.48 11.33
CA VAL A 157 13.50 -8.44 10.71
C VAL A 157 13.56 -8.61 9.19
N TYR A 158 13.83 -9.82 8.72
CA TYR A 158 13.87 -10.11 7.28
C TYR A 158 12.50 -9.94 6.62
N TYR A 159 11.41 -10.29 7.31
CA TYR A 159 10.05 -10.07 6.84
C TYR A 159 9.75 -8.58 6.65
N ARG A 160 10.11 -7.73 7.63
CA ARG A 160 9.90 -6.28 7.54
C ARG A 160 10.75 -5.62 6.46
N ARG A 161 11.97 -6.14 6.23
CA ARG A 161 12.80 -5.72 5.09
C ARG A 161 12.18 -6.10 3.76
N ALA A 162 11.64 -7.31 3.66
CA ALA A 162 10.93 -7.75 2.47
C ALA A 162 9.71 -6.85 2.22
N GLU A 163 8.86 -6.60 3.22
CA GLU A 163 7.70 -5.72 3.10
C GLU A 163 8.06 -4.32 2.56
N LYS A 164 9.09 -3.68 3.11
CA LYS A 164 9.58 -2.39 2.61
C LYS A 164 10.06 -2.47 1.16
N GLY A 165 10.74 -3.54 0.77
CA GLY A 165 11.17 -3.75 -0.61
C GLY A 165 10.01 -3.99 -1.58
N TYR A 166 8.97 -4.72 -1.15
CA TYR A 166 7.73 -4.87 -1.93
C TYR A 166 7.02 -3.52 -2.11
N ALA A 167 6.94 -2.69 -1.07
CA ALA A 167 6.38 -1.34 -1.18
C ALA A 167 7.17 -0.47 -2.19
N ARG A 168 8.50 -0.57 -2.21
CA ARG A 168 9.34 0.10 -3.22
C ARG A 168 9.07 -0.43 -4.64
N ALA A 169 8.95 -1.74 -4.80
CA ALA A 169 8.66 -2.36 -6.09
C ALA A 169 7.29 -1.94 -6.65
N VAL A 170 6.29 -1.69 -5.79
CA VAL A 170 4.99 -1.12 -6.19
C VAL A 170 5.14 0.27 -6.82
N ASN A 171 5.97 1.14 -6.24
CA ASN A 171 6.20 2.47 -6.81
C ASN A 171 6.84 2.35 -8.20
N ILE A 172 7.89 1.54 -8.33
CA ILE A 172 8.56 1.28 -9.63
C ILE A 172 7.58 0.71 -10.66
N TYR A 173 6.70 -0.20 -10.24
CA TYR A 173 5.67 -0.76 -11.11
C TYR A 173 4.69 0.33 -11.59
N ASN A 174 4.18 1.17 -10.69
CA ASN A 174 3.22 2.23 -11.04
C ASN A 174 3.87 3.30 -11.95
N ASP A 175 5.12 3.69 -11.68
CA ASP A 175 5.89 4.63 -12.49
C ASP A 175 6.13 4.06 -13.90
N SER A 176 6.57 2.80 -13.98
CA SER A 176 6.81 2.13 -15.27
C SER A 176 5.53 1.92 -16.09
N LEU A 177 4.40 1.62 -15.44
CA LEU A 177 3.09 1.54 -16.08
C LEU A 177 2.70 2.88 -16.72
N GLY A 178 2.82 3.98 -15.97
CA GLY A 178 2.47 5.30 -16.47
C GLY A 178 3.42 5.82 -17.56
N MET A 179 4.71 5.50 -17.47
CA MET A 179 5.68 5.82 -18.52
C MET A 179 5.40 5.05 -19.82
N ARG A 180 5.09 3.74 -19.74
CA ARG A 180 4.75 2.91 -20.93
C ARG A 180 3.47 3.38 -21.63
N LEU A 181 2.49 3.83 -20.85
CA LEU A 181 1.28 4.44 -21.38
C LEU A 181 1.52 5.88 -21.90
N GLY A 182 2.73 6.44 -21.75
CA GLY A 182 3.04 7.81 -22.17
C GLY A 182 2.22 8.86 -21.43
N LEU A 183 1.78 8.54 -20.20
CA LEU A 183 1.00 9.42 -19.32
C LEU A 183 1.86 10.02 -18.21
N LEU A 184 3.02 9.44 -17.92
CA LEU A 184 3.99 9.98 -16.97
C LEU A 184 5.28 10.33 -17.69
N THR A 185 5.91 11.41 -17.25
CA THR A 185 7.28 11.77 -17.62
C THR A 185 8.30 10.83 -16.99
N PRO A 186 9.58 10.83 -17.43
CA PRO A 186 10.65 10.10 -16.76
C PRO A 186 10.84 10.47 -15.28
N ASN A 187 10.36 11.64 -14.87
CA ASN A 187 10.42 12.12 -13.49
C ASN A 187 9.21 11.64 -12.64
N GLY A 188 8.24 10.95 -13.24
CA GLY A 188 7.01 10.50 -12.57
C GLY A 188 5.87 11.53 -12.60
N ASP A 189 6.08 12.70 -13.20
CA ASP A 189 5.04 13.72 -13.31
C ASP A 189 4.00 13.35 -14.38
N TYR A 190 2.72 13.55 -14.08
CA TYR A 190 1.65 13.32 -15.04
C TYR A 190 1.67 14.34 -16.18
N ILE A 191 1.65 13.83 -17.41
CA ILE A 191 1.59 14.65 -18.63
C ILE A 191 0.13 15.01 -18.85
N PRO A 192 -0.29 16.28 -18.79
CA PRO A 192 -1.68 16.68 -19.01
C PRO A 192 -2.12 16.52 -20.48
N PRO A 193 -3.43 16.43 -20.77
CA PRO A 193 -3.94 16.41 -22.13
C PRO A 193 -3.75 17.78 -22.80
N ALA A 194 -3.61 17.78 -24.13
CA ALA A 194 -3.21 18.98 -24.87
C ALA A 194 -4.23 20.13 -24.78
N ASP A 195 -5.47 19.81 -24.41
CA ASP A 195 -6.59 20.71 -24.18
C ASP A 195 -6.76 21.11 -22.70
N ALA A 196 -6.00 20.54 -21.77
CA ALA A 196 -6.04 20.96 -20.37
C ALA A 196 -5.38 22.32 -20.18
N ALA A 197 -6.09 23.23 -19.51
CA ALA A 197 -5.51 24.46 -19.02
C ALA A 197 -4.56 24.14 -17.85
N VAL A 198 -3.26 24.37 -18.06
CA VAL A 198 -2.22 24.17 -17.05
C VAL A 198 -1.80 25.55 -16.53
N ASP A 199 -1.74 25.72 -15.21
CA ASP A 199 -1.22 26.96 -14.59
C ASP A 199 0.31 27.08 -14.79
N ALA A 200 0.89 28.26 -14.54
CA ALA A 200 2.32 28.54 -14.64
C ALA A 200 3.20 27.62 -13.77
N GLU A 201 2.59 26.97 -12.77
CA GLU A 201 3.22 26.03 -11.83
C GLU A 201 3.05 24.56 -12.23
N GLY A 202 2.37 24.26 -13.35
CA GLY A 202 2.21 22.89 -13.85
C GLY A 202 0.97 22.14 -13.35
N TYR A 203 0.11 22.78 -12.55
CA TYR A 203 -1.14 22.17 -12.07
C TYR A 203 -2.25 22.22 -13.12
N ILE A 204 -3.01 21.12 -13.24
CA ILE A 204 -4.18 21.05 -14.12
C ILE A 204 -5.34 21.81 -13.47
N LEU A 205 -5.83 22.84 -14.15
CA LEU A 205 -7.01 23.58 -13.73
C LEU A 205 -8.25 22.73 -14.07
N THR A 206 -8.84 22.07 -13.07
CA THR A 206 -10.10 21.32 -13.19
C THR A 206 -11.34 22.22 -13.29
N GLU A 207 -11.16 23.55 -13.24
CA GLU A 207 -12.23 24.51 -13.43
C GLU A 207 -12.40 24.79 -14.91
N ASP A 208 -13.53 24.36 -15.48
CA ASP A 208 -14.01 24.71 -16.82
C ASP A 208 -13.68 26.18 -17.13
N ALA A 209 -12.87 26.46 -18.16
CA ALA A 209 -12.47 27.82 -18.53
C ALA A 209 -13.67 28.77 -18.73
N ASN A 210 -14.84 28.20 -19.05
CA ASN A 210 -16.11 28.91 -19.19
C ASN A 210 -16.69 29.42 -17.85
N THR A 211 -16.44 28.74 -16.73
CA THR A 211 -16.97 29.15 -15.42
C THR A 211 -16.26 30.38 -14.86
N ARG A 212 -14.94 30.53 -15.07
CA ARG A 212 -14.19 31.75 -14.67
C ARG A 212 -14.64 32.99 -15.42
N ILE A 213 -14.94 32.89 -16.71
CA ILE A 213 -15.41 34.04 -17.52
C ILE A 213 -16.80 34.48 -17.06
N GLU A 214 -17.68 33.53 -16.73
CA GLU A 214 -18.99 33.83 -16.13
C GLU A 214 -18.86 34.44 -14.73
N GLU A 215 -17.95 33.96 -13.89
CA GLU A 215 -17.81 34.47 -12.54
C GLU A 215 -17.19 35.87 -12.52
N HIS A 216 -16.14 36.11 -13.32
CA HIS A 216 -15.55 37.45 -13.48
C HIS A 216 -16.55 38.45 -14.07
N SER A 217 -17.41 38.02 -15.00
CA SER A 217 -18.44 38.89 -15.58
C SER A 217 -19.60 39.14 -14.61
N ARG A 218 -20.00 38.16 -13.80
CA ARG A 218 -21.00 38.31 -12.71
C ARG A 218 -20.49 39.23 -11.59
N ILE A 219 -19.21 39.09 -11.19
CA ILE A 219 -18.57 39.96 -10.19
C ILE A 219 -18.47 41.39 -10.73
N ARG A 220 -18.03 41.60 -11.97
CA ARG A 220 -17.99 42.94 -12.61
C ARG A 220 -19.40 43.56 -12.71
N ARG A 221 -20.43 42.77 -13.00
CA ARG A 221 -21.84 43.23 -13.02
C ARG A 221 -22.35 43.58 -11.62
N ARG A 222 -22.00 42.82 -10.57
CA ARG A 222 -22.34 43.13 -9.16
C ARG A 222 -21.64 44.41 -8.68
N VAL A 223 -20.37 44.61 -9.00
CA VAL A 223 -19.62 45.84 -8.65
C VAL A 223 -20.16 47.07 -9.39
N ARG A 224 -20.58 46.93 -10.65
CA ARG A 224 -21.28 48.02 -11.37
C ARG A 224 -22.64 48.35 -10.76
N ARG A 225 -23.42 47.35 -10.34
CA ARG A 225 -24.73 47.56 -9.67
C ARG A 225 -24.58 48.19 -8.28
N SER A 226 -23.56 47.80 -7.50
CA SER A 226 -23.31 48.38 -6.17
C SER A 226 -22.80 49.83 -6.26
N ARG A 227 -21.95 50.16 -7.25
CA ARG A 227 -21.53 51.55 -7.52
C ARG A 227 -22.69 52.44 -8.00
N ARG A 228 -23.63 51.93 -8.78
CA ARG A 228 -24.85 52.68 -9.18
C ARG A 228 -25.79 52.94 -7.99
N ARG A 229 -25.95 51.98 -7.07
CA ARG A 229 -26.75 52.18 -5.84
C ARG A 229 -26.10 53.21 -4.89
N ARG A 230 -24.77 53.17 -4.69
CA ARG A 230 -24.05 54.15 -3.86
C ARG A 230 -24.07 55.59 -4.41
N ARG A 231 -24.26 55.80 -5.71
CA ARG A 231 -24.42 57.16 -6.28
C ARG A 231 -25.80 57.76 -6.04
N ARG A 232 -26.86 56.97 -5.81
CA ARG A 232 -28.21 57.47 -5.51
C ARG A 232 -28.41 57.85 -4.03
N THR A 233 -27.56 57.37 -3.13
CA THR A 233 -27.68 57.60 -1.68
C THR A 233 -26.64 58.57 -1.10
N ARG A 234 -25.95 59.36 -1.93
CA ARG A 234 -25.13 60.47 -1.42
C ARG A 234 -26.06 61.64 -1.06
N PRO A 235 -26.14 62.06 0.22
CA PRO A 235 -26.86 63.28 0.59
C PRO A 235 -26.20 64.46 -0.11
N ARG A 236 -27.00 65.31 -0.77
CA ARG A 236 -26.51 66.60 -1.27
C ARG A 236 -26.03 67.44 -0.07
N PRO A 237 -24.85 68.07 -0.13
CA PRO A 237 -24.39 68.92 0.96
C PRO A 237 -25.37 70.10 1.13
N ARG A 238 -25.93 70.24 2.34
CA ARG A 238 -26.82 71.34 2.73
C ARG A 238 -26.01 72.64 2.69
N ARG A 239 -26.41 73.57 1.80
CA ARG A 239 -25.94 74.96 1.82
C ARG A 239 -26.33 75.59 3.16
N THR A 240 -25.33 75.93 3.96
CA THR A 240 -25.48 76.78 5.14
C THR A 240 -25.71 78.23 4.67
N ARG A 241 -26.86 78.82 5.05
CA ARG A 241 -27.10 80.26 4.95
C ARG A 241 -26.63 80.93 6.25
N PRO A 242 -25.98 82.11 6.20
CA PRO A 242 -25.50 82.79 7.39
C PRO A 242 -26.67 83.48 8.10
N ARG A 243 -26.73 83.34 9.44
CA ARG A 243 -27.62 84.11 10.31
C ARG A 243 -27.14 85.56 10.36
N ARG A 244 -28.00 86.51 9.96
CA ARG A 244 -27.91 87.91 10.41
C ARG A 244 -28.82 88.09 11.63
N ARG A 245 -28.36 88.99 12.50
CA ARG A 245 -28.84 89.35 13.84
C ARG A 245 -30.35 89.55 13.92
#